data_AF-E9GIF8-F1
#
_entry.id   AF-E9GIF8-F1
#
_cell.length_a   1.000
_cell.length_b   1.000
_cell.length_c   1.000
_cell.angle_alpha   90.00
_cell.angle_beta   90.00
_cell.angle_gamma   90.00
#
_symmetry.space_group_name_H-M   'P 1'
#
loop_
_entity.id
_entity.type
_entity.pdbx_description
1 polymer ?
#
loop_
_entity_poly.entity_id
_entity_poly.type
_entity_poly.pdbx_seq_one_letter_code
_entity_poly.pdbx_strand_id
1 'polypeptide(L)'
;MTSAVEYHVCCLLVVLSLSAFLCHAKEPECPFGSPKIDLADLDGRCDRFWMCEDGLISDMFCPSGNGFNPASQKCDTNAPCLTDSSSVTTERPAGLSRIVDILIEARTNRPK
;
A
#
# COMPACT_ATOMS: atom_id res chain seq x y z
N MET A 1 34.74 35.44 -11.42
CA MET A 1 33.34 35.64 -11.88
C MET A 1 32.61 34.30 -12.07
N THR A 2 33.03 33.23 -11.37
CA THR A 2 32.58 31.84 -11.66
C THR A 2 31.68 31.23 -10.58
N SER A 3 31.55 31.81 -9.38
CA SER A 3 30.72 31.21 -8.32
C SER A 3 29.21 31.27 -8.60
N ALA A 4 28.66 32.39 -9.08
CA ALA A 4 27.20 32.55 -9.19
C ALA A 4 26.55 31.61 -10.23
N VAL A 5 27.29 31.24 -11.28
CA VAL A 5 26.79 30.38 -12.36
C VAL A 5 26.75 28.92 -11.91
N GLU A 6 27.73 28.46 -11.13
CA GLU A 6 27.75 27.09 -10.58
C GLU A 6 26.65 26.88 -9.52
N TYR A 7 26.37 27.87 -8.67
CA TYR A 7 25.25 27.80 -7.71
C TYR A 7 23.88 27.73 -8.40
N HIS A 8 23.70 28.46 -9.51
CA HIS A 8 22.45 28.41 -10.28
C HIS A 8 22.23 27.05 -10.96
N VAL A 9 23.27 26.49 -11.58
CA VAL A 9 23.19 25.16 -12.23
C VAL A 9 22.90 24.06 -11.20
N CYS A 10 23.53 24.12 -10.03
CA CYS A 10 23.31 23.15 -8.95
C CYS A 10 21.87 23.22 -8.39
N CYS A 11 21.34 24.42 -8.14
CA CYS A 11 19.95 24.60 -7.72
C CYS A 11 18.95 24.06 -8.74
N LEU A 12 19.16 24.27 -10.04
CA LEU A 12 18.26 23.77 -11.08
C LEU A 12 18.25 22.23 -11.12
N LEU A 13 19.40 21.57 -11.01
CA LEU A 13 19.49 20.10 -10.99
C LEU A 13 18.83 19.50 -9.74
N VAL A 14 19.02 20.13 -8.57
CA VAL A 14 18.40 19.70 -7.30
C VAL A 14 16.87 19.87 -7.35
N VAL A 15 16.37 20.97 -7.91
CA VAL A 15 14.92 21.20 -8.07
C VAL A 15 14.30 20.23 -9.08
N LEU A 16 14.96 19.95 -10.20
CA LEU A 16 14.48 18.99 -11.21
C LEU A 16 14.41 17.57 -10.64
N SER A 17 15.45 17.14 -9.92
CA SER A 17 15.46 15.84 -9.25
C SER A 17 14.38 15.74 -8.16
N LEU A 18 14.27 16.72 -7.27
CA LEU A 18 13.20 16.77 -6.25
C LEU A 18 11.80 16.76 -6.87
N SER A 19 11.59 17.48 -7.97
CA SER A 19 10.31 17.49 -8.69
C SER A 19 9.97 16.13 -9.30
N ALA A 20 10.96 15.40 -9.82
CA ALA A 20 10.78 14.04 -10.32
C ALA A 20 10.49 13.04 -9.20
N PHE A 21 11.09 13.21 -8.03
CA PHE A 21 10.83 12.35 -6.86
C PHE A 21 9.44 12.56 -6.26
N LEU A 22 8.87 13.77 -6.35
CA LEU A 22 7.51 14.07 -5.86
C LEU A 22 6.40 13.57 -6.77
N CYS A 23 6.70 13.25 -8.04
CA CYS A 23 5.72 12.78 -9.02
C CYS A 23 5.57 11.26 -9.09
N HIS A 24 6.20 10.48 -8.20
CA HIS A 24 6.01 9.02 -8.19
C HIS A 24 4.69 8.64 -7.50
N ALA A 25 3.56 9.11 -8.03
CA ALA A 25 2.27 8.47 -7.78
C ALA A 25 2.34 7.10 -8.47
N LYS A 26 2.57 6.04 -7.69
CA LYS A 26 2.52 4.66 -8.16
C LYS A 26 1.07 4.28 -8.41
N GLU A 27 0.47 4.86 -9.44
CA GLU A 27 -0.85 4.48 -9.91
C GLU A 27 -0.76 3.19 -10.74
N PRO A 28 -1.76 2.30 -10.65
CA PRO A 28 -1.82 1.11 -11.50
C PRO A 28 -1.93 1.54 -12.97
N GLU A 29 -1.05 1.00 -13.81
CA GLU A 29 -1.09 1.27 -15.25
C GLU A 29 -2.23 0.46 -15.89
N CYS A 30 -3.26 1.12 -16.40
CA CYS A 30 -4.31 0.45 -17.18
C CYS A 30 -3.87 0.31 -18.66
N PRO A 31 -3.82 -0.90 -19.24
CA PRO A 31 -3.50 -1.07 -20.64
C PRO A 31 -4.58 -0.49 -21.55
N PHE A 32 -4.18 0.30 -22.56
CA PHE A 32 -5.10 0.82 -23.56
C PHE A 32 -5.61 -0.29 -24.48
N GLY A 33 -6.91 -0.30 -24.77
CA GLY A 33 -7.52 -1.28 -25.66
C GLY A 33 -7.75 -2.66 -25.07
N SER A 34 -7.60 -2.82 -23.74
CA SER A 34 -8.08 -4.02 -23.06
C SER A 34 -9.59 -3.92 -22.77
N PRO A 35 -10.31 -5.06 -22.76
CA PRO A 35 -11.65 -5.09 -22.19
C PRO A 35 -11.61 -4.68 -20.71
N LYS A 36 -12.77 -4.46 -20.09
CA LYS A 36 -12.88 -4.19 -18.66
C LYS A 36 -12.13 -5.24 -17.84
N ILE A 37 -11.20 -4.78 -16.98
CA ILE A 37 -10.43 -5.62 -16.05
C ILE A 37 -10.53 -5.01 -14.66
N ASP A 38 -10.86 -5.84 -13.67
CA ASP A 38 -10.86 -5.44 -12.26
C ASP A 38 -9.61 -5.99 -11.55
N LEU A 39 -8.83 -5.10 -10.94
CA LEU A 39 -7.54 -5.34 -10.29
C LEU A 39 -7.68 -5.18 -8.77
N ALA A 40 -7.17 -6.12 -7.98
CA ALA A 40 -7.20 -6.03 -6.53
C ALA A 40 -6.24 -4.94 -6.02
N ASP A 41 -6.63 -4.23 -4.94
CA ASP A 41 -5.74 -3.29 -4.26
C ASP A 41 -4.63 -4.04 -3.51
N LEU A 42 -3.37 -3.71 -3.83
CA LEU A 42 -2.18 -4.30 -3.21
C LEU A 42 -1.71 -3.52 -1.97
N ASP A 43 -2.24 -2.31 -1.73
CA ASP A 43 -1.90 -1.45 -0.59
C ASP A 43 -2.62 -1.87 0.71
N GLY A 44 -3.17 -3.09 0.76
CA GLY A 44 -3.79 -3.67 1.95
C GLY A 44 -5.27 -3.34 2.16
N ARG A 45 -5.92 -2.62 1.23
CA ARG A 45 -7.36 -2.37 1.27
C ARG A 45 -8.14 -3.44 0.53
N CYS A 46 -8.50 -4.51 1.22
CA CYS A 46 -9.22 -5.64 0.64
C CYS A 46 -10.63 -5.27 0.12
N ASP A 47 -11.23 -4.22 0.68
CA ASP A 47 -12.51 -3.66 0.25
C ASP A 47 -12.37 -2.72 -0.96
N ARG A 48 -11.17 -2.44 -1.45
CA ARG A 48 -10.92 -1.60 -2.63
C ARG A 48 -10.39 -2.42 -3.79
N PHE A 49 -10.80 -2.05 -4.99
CA PHE A 49 -10.26 -2.57 -6.24
C PHE A 49 -10.25 -1.47 -7.30
N TRP A 50 -9.47 -1.68 -8.36
CA TRP A 50 -9.38 -0.77 -9.50
C TRP A 50 -10.08 -1.37 -10.70
N MET A 51 -11.00 -0.62 -11.28
CA MET A 51 -11.64 -0.97 -12.54
C MET A 51 -10.90 -0.24 -13.66
N CYS A 52 -10.33 -0.99 -14.59
CA CYS A 52 -9.74 -0.47 -15.82
C CYS A 52 -10.72 -0.63 -16.99
N GLU A 53 -11.02 0.45 -17.69
CA GLU A 53 -11.85 0.46 -18.90
C GLU A 53 -11.29 1.49 -19.89
N ASP A 54 -10.99 1.07 -21.12
CA ASP A 54 -10.42 1.93 -22.18
C ASP A 54 -9.16 2.73 -21.77
N GLY A 55 -8.33 2.15 -20.89
CA GLY A 55 -7.13 2.80 -20.35
C GLY A 55 -7.40 3.83 -19.25
N LEU A 56 -8.66 3.98 -18.82
CA LEU A 56 -9.02 4.76 -17.64
C LEU A 56 -9.11 3.87 -16.41
N ILE A 57 -8.54 4.34 -15.31
CA ILE A 57 -8.65 3.71 -14.00
C ILE A 57 -9.74 4.38 -13.17
N SER A 58 -10.57 3.58 -12.50
CA SER A 58 -11.54 4.04 -11.51
C SER A 58 -11.37 3.26 -10.22
N ASP A 59 -11.37 3.95 -9.08
CA ASP A 59 -11.38 3.32 -7.78
C ASP A 59 -12.78 2.87 -7.39
N MET A 60 -12.90 1.61 -7.01
CA MET A 60 -14.16 0.98 -6.65
C MET A 60 -14.04 0.34 -5.27
N PHE A 61 -15.13 0.38 -4.51
CA PHE A 61 -15.19 -0.17 -3.16
C PHE A 61 -16.29 -1.22 -3.05
N CYS A 62 -15.97 -2.29 -2.35
CA CYS A 62 -16.92 -3.31 -1.96
C CYS A 62 -17.79 -2.84 -0.79
N PRO A 63 -19.01 -3.38 -0.67
CA PRO A 63 -19.83 -3.19 0.53
C PRO A 63 -19.09 -3.65 1.79
N SER A 64 -19.43 -3.05 2.93
CA SER A 64 -18.78 -3.36 4.21
C SER A 64 -18.86 -4.85 4.55
N GLY A 65 -17.71 -5.45 4.91
CA GLY A 65 -17.60 -6.86 5.26
C GLY A 65 -17.30 -7.80 4.10
N ASN A 66 -17.17 -7.27 2.87
CA ASN A 66 -16.79 -8.02 1.68
C ASN A 66 -15.48 -7.46 1.10
N GLY A 67 -14.71 -8.33 0.44
CA GLY A 67 -13.48 -7.96 -0.24
C GLY A 67 -13.54 -8.31 -1.71
N PHE A 68 -12.69 -7.68 -2.53
CA PHE A 68 -12.62 -8.03 -3.94
C PHE A 68 -11.95 -9.39 -4.13
N ASN A 69 -12.65 -10.32 -4.77
CA ASN A 69 -12.13 -11.62 -5.14
C ASN A 69 -11.71 -11.61 -6.62
N PRO A 70 -10.39 -11.63 -6.93
CA PRO A 70 -9.91 -11.56 -8.32
C PRO A 70 -10.28 -12.79 -9.14
N ALA A 71 -10.55 -13.94 -8.51
CA ALA A 71 -10.95 -15.16 -9.20
C ALA A 71 -12.41 -15.12 -9.68
N SER A 72 -13.29 -14.48 -8.91
CA SER A 72 -14.71 -14.30 -9.28
C SER A 72 -15.02 -12.92 -9.88
N GLN A 73 -14.04 -12.00 -9.87
CA GLN A 73 -14.16 -10.60 -10.31
C GLN A 73 -15.31 -9.86 -9.60
N LYS A 74 -15.55 -10.16 -8.31
CA LYS A 74 -16.67 -9.64 -7.53
C LYS A 74 -16.31 -9.47 -6.06
N CYS A 75 -17.12 -8.66 -5.37
CA CYS A 75 -17.07 -8.55 -3.92
C CYS A 75 -17.63 -9.81 -3.26
N ASP A 76 -16.80 -10.51 -2.50
CA ASP A 76 -17.12 -11.78 -1.84
C ASP A 76 -16.69 -11.70 -0.37
N THR A 77 -17.42 -12.39 0.51
CA THR A 77 -17.03 -12.57 1.91
C THR A 77 -15.85 -13.53 2.05
N ASN A 78 -15.61 -14.38 1.06
CA ASN A 78 -14.50 -15.33 1.01
C ASN A 78 -13.36 -14.86 0.09
N ALA A 79 -13.19 -13.55 -0.09
CA ALA A 79 -12.11 -13.02 -0.88
C ALA A 79 -10.75 -13.40 -0.26
N PRO A 80 -9.73 -13.76 -1.08
CA PRO A 80 -8.41 -14.17 -0.58
C PRO A 80 -7.76 -13.15 0.37
N CYS A 81 -7.97 -11.85 0.13
CA CYS A 81 -7.42 -10.80 1.00
C CYS A 81 -8.11 -10.70 2.38
N LEU A 82 -9.34 -11.23 2.54
CA LEU A 82 -10.03 -11.30 3.83
C LEU A 82 -9.53 -12.46 4.69
N THR A 83 -9.13 -13.56 4.05
CA THR A 83 -8.61 -14.73 4.77
C THR A 83 -7.26 -14.45 5.43
N ASP A 84 -6.48 -13.53 4.85
CA ASP A 84 -5.24 -13.03 5.47
C ASP A 84 -5.53 -12.02 6.59
N SER A 85 -6.65 -11.28 6.48
CA SER A 85 -7.06 -10.26 7.45
C SER A 85 -7.64 -10.81 8.76
N SER A 86 -8.07 -12.07 8.83
CA SER A 86 -8.43 -12.69 10.12
C SER A 86 -7.22 -12.98 11.01
N SER A 87 -6.00 -12.74 10.53
CA SER A 87 -4.77 -12.72 11.34
C SER A 87 -4.20 -11.32 11.57
N VAL A 88 -4.89 -10.25 11.15
CA VAL A 88 -4.54 -8.87 11.55
C VAL A 88 -5.07 -8.63 12.96
N THR A 89 -4.49 -9.34 13.93
CA THR A 89 -4.44 -8.87 15.31
C THR A 89 -3.36 -7.81 15.35
N THR A 90 -3.72 -6.57 15.02
CA THR A 90 -2.86 -5.39 15.19
C THR A 90 -1.60 -5.46 14.34
N GLU A 91 -1.24 -4.38 13.67
CA GLU A 91 0.14 -4.17 13.23
C GLU A 91 1.05 -4.30 14.48
N ARG A 92 1.55 -5.50 14.75
CA ARG A 92 2.63 -5.73 15.70
C ARG A 92 3.89 -5.54 14.90
N PRO A 93 4.54 -4.36 14.92
CA PRO A 93 5.88 -4.26 14.40
C PRO A 93 6.71 -5.36 15.05
N ALA A 94 7.49 -6.09 14.24
CA ALA A 94 8.24 -7.29 14.64
C ALA A 94 9.21 -7.07 15.83
N GLY A 95 9.40 -5.82 16.28
CA GLY A 95 10.12 -5.47 17.50
C GLY A 95 9.34 -5.58 18.80
N LEU A 96 8.01 -5.39 18.80
CA LEU A 96 7.19 -5.38 20.03
C LEU A 96 6.76 -6.77 20.51
N SER A 97 6.81 -7.79 19.64
CA SER A 97 6.56 -9.18 20.05
C SER A 97 7.49 -9.61 21.17
N ARG A 98 8.79 -9.43 20.93
CA ARG A 98 9.82 -9.92 21.83
C ARG A 98 9.77 -9.19 23.17
N ILE A 99 9.38 -7.91 23.15
CA ILE A 99 9.24 -7.10 24.36
C ILE A 99 8.07 -7.61 25.21
N VAL A 100 6.92 -7.96 24.60
CA VAL A 100 5.79 -8.53 25.33
C VAL A 100 6.18 -9.87 25.97
N ASP A 101 6.90 -10.73 25.26
CA ASP A 101 7.37 -12.01 25.79
C ASP A 101 8.37 -11.81 26.95
N ILE A 102 9.33 -10.88 26.82
CA ILE A 102 10.30 -10.53 27.87
C ILE A 102 9.61 -9.94 29.12
N LEU A 103 8.61 -9.08 28.93
CA LEU A 103 7.86 -8.48 30.04
C LEU A 103 6.97 -9.49 30.77
N ILE A 104 6.42 -10.48 30.05
CA ILE A 104 5.66 -11.58 30.67
C ILE A 104 6.61 -12.44 31.52
N GLU A 105 7.78 -12.81 31.01
CA GLU A 105 8.81 -13.57 31.73
C GLU A 105 9.32 -12.83 32.99
N ALA A 106 9.50 -11.50 32.89
CA ALA A 106 9.91 -10.68 34.03
C ALA A 106 8.82 -10.54 35.11
N ARG A 107 7.55 -10.70 34.74
CA ARG A 107 6.41 -10.65 35.68
C ARG A 107 6.24 -11.95 36.45
N THR A 108 6.53 -13.09 35.82
CA THR A 108 6.45 -14.42 36.44
C THR A 108 7.66 -14.73 37.32
N ASN A 109 8.82 -14.12 37.06
CA ASN A 109 10.04 -14.35 37.83
C ASN A 109 10.34 -13.24 38.85
N ARG A 110 9.31 -12.57 39.38
CA ARG A 110 9.50 -11.61 40.48
C ARG A 110 9.81 -12.40 41.76
N PRO A 111 11.03 -12.31 42.35
CA PRO A 111 11.30 -12.95 43.63
C PRO A 111 10.44 -12.28 44.71
N LYS A 112 9.87 -13.11 45.59
CA LYS A 112 9.02 -12.70 46.71
C LYS A 112 9.78 -11.86 47.72
#